data_AF-A0A0W7WIP8-F1
#
_entry.id   AF-A0A0W7WIP8-F1
#
_cell.length_a   1.000
_cell.length_b   1.000
_cell.length_c   1.000
_cell.angle_alpha   90.00
_cell.angle_beta   90.00
_cell.angle_gamma   90.00
#
_symmetry.space_group_name_H-M   'P 1'
#
loop_
_entity.id
_entity.type
_entity.pdbx_description
1 polymer ?
#
loop_
_entity_poly.entity_id
_entity_poly.type
_entity_poly.pdbx_seq_one_letter_code
_entity_poly.pdbx_strand_id
1 'polypeptide(L)'
;MPLNVHPQDQAILAGPDAGCFNLDYPPPAFIGDIVNAKVVILLLNGGFDPEVTPAEFPDTASEVAYRDRLARPRLIEDRHTAPYYLGRNYTQWLREGRAAVLNAVAYRSRDTGDACVARLAKVLPSAEFHRTWLRETLWPEVSAGRRFVVVNRWGLWNGADAVFRNCDFATGWHAARSRDLSRREYDAASRFLARQTG
;
A
#
# COMPACT_ATOMS: atom_id res chain seq x y z
N MET A 1 15.72 20.32 -0.10
CA MET A 1 15.07 19.25 0.70
C MET A 1 14.90 18.03 -0.20
N PRO A 2 15.13 16.80 0.27
CA PRO A 2 14.84 15.62 -0.54
C PRO A 2 13.34 15.54 -0.82
N LEU A 3 12.95 15.61 -2.10
CA LEU A 3 11.56 15.68 -2.57
C LEU A 3 10.73 14.41 -2.27
N ASN A 4 11.37 13.35 -1.81
CA ASN A 4 10.78 12.02 -1.60
C ASN A 4 10.52 11.68 -0.13
N VAL A 5 10.80 12.60 0.78
CA VAL A 5 10.61 12.39 2.22
C VAL A 5 9.46 13.26 2.72
N HIS A 6 8.50 12.65 3.42
CA HIS A 6 7.44 13.40 4.07
C HIS A 6 8.05 14.36 5.10
N PRO A 7 7.66 15.65 5.16
CA PRO A 7 8.29 16.63 6.04
C PRO A 7 8.38 16.21 7.51
N GLN A 8 7.34 15.53 8.02
CA GLN A 8 7.30 15.05 9.42
C GLN A 8 8.24 13.87 9.71
N ASP A 9 8.70 13.17 8.67
CA ASP A 9 9.59 12.02 8.83
C ASP A 9 11.07 12.38 8.70
N GLN A 10 11.38 13.60 8.22
CA GLN A 10 12.74 14.01 7.86
C GLN A 10 13.74 13.83 9.00
N ALA A 11 13.39 14.29 10.21
CA ALA A 11 14.28 14.20 11.37
C ALA A 11 14.59 12.74 11.76
N ILE A 12 13.61 11.85 11.63
CA ILE A 12 13.76 10.42 11.94
C ILE A 12 14.62 9.74 10.87
N LEU A 13 14.36 10.03 9.59
CA LEU A 13 15.07 9.41 8.46
C LEU A 13 16.47 10.00 8.21
N ALA A 14 16.81 11.13 8.82
CA ALA A 14 18.17 11.66 8.87
C ALA A 14 19.00 11.08 10.05
N GLY A 15 18.39 10.24 10.89
CA GLY A 15 19.02 9.66 12.07
C GLY A 15 19.91 8.45 11.78
N PRO A 16 20.29 7.68 12.82
CA PRO A 16 21.18 6.51 12.71
C PRO A 16 20.68 5.40 11.80
N ASP A 17 19.38 5.39 11.51
CA ASP A 17 18.70 4.42 10.65
C ASP A 17 18.51 4.96 9.21
N ALA A 18 19.18 6.05 8.87
CA ALA A 18 19.27 6.57 7.50
C ALA A 18 19.84 5.46 6.59
N GLY A 19 19.03 4.97 5.65
CA GLY A 19 19.41 3.91 4.70
C GLY A 19 18.53 2.66 4.74
N CYS A 20 17.66 2.52 5.74
CA CYS A 20 16.74 1.38 5.79
C CYS A 20 15.63 1.43 4.73
N PHE A 21 15.40 2.62 4.19
CA PHE A 21 14.58 2.84 3.01
C PHE A 21 15.41 3.45 1.89
N ASN A 22 15.05 3.14 0.65
CA ASN A 22 15.48 3.92 -0.50
C ASN A 22 14.59 5.17 -0.60
N LEU A 23 15.24 6.33 -0.53
CA LEU A 23 14.60 7.66 -0.58
C LEU A 23 14.88 8.38 -1.89
N ASP A 24 15.52 7.72 -2.85
CA ASP A 24 15.89 8.31 -4.15
C ASP A 24 14.67 8.40 -5.08
N TYR A 25 13.65 7.56 -4.85
CA TYR A 25 12.44 7.48 -5.66
C TYR A 25 11.18 7.88 -4.87
N PRO A 26 10.12 8.34 -5.56
CA PRO A 26 8.88 8.73 -4.91
C PRO A 26 8.27 7.65 -4.00
N PRO A 27 7.69 8.07 -2.86
CA PRO A 27 7.11 7.20 -1.86
C PRO A 27 5.82 6.52 -2.36
N PRO A 28 5.75 5.19 -2.46
CA PRO A 28 4.54 4.50 -2.90
C PRO A 28 3.55 4.37 -1.73
N ALA A 29 2.84 5.44 -1.36
CA ALA A 29 1.88 5.38 -0.25
C ALA A 29 0.70 4.43 -0.56
N PHE A 30 0.15 4.51 -1.77
CA PHE A 30 -0.93 3.67 -2.27
C PHE A 30 -0.86 3.56 -3.80
N ILE A 31 -1.61 2.63 -4.39
CA ILE A 31 -1.74 2.44 -5.83
C ILE A 31 -3.21 2.22 -6.21
N GLY A 32 -3.66 2.88 -7.28
CA GLY A 32 -5.03 2.83 -7.77
C GLY A 32 -5.94 3.88 -7.13
N ASP A 33 -7.23 3.78 -7.43
CA ASP A 33 -8.24 4.73 -6.99
C ASP A 33 -8.70 4.44 -5.54
N ILE A 34 -7.85 4.78 -4.56
CA ILE A 34 -8.11 4.54 -3.13
C ILE A 34 -9.38 5.25 -2.60
N VAL A 35 -9.87 6.25 -3.33
CA VAL A 35 -11.06 7.03 -2.97
C VAL A 35 -12.34 6.29 -3.37
N ASN A 36 -12.35 5.59 -4.49
CA ASN A 36 -13.57 4.91 -4.97
C ASN A 36 -13.51 3.38 -4.89
N ALA A 37 -12.32 2.79 -4.73
CA ALA A 37 -12.13 1.35 -4.71
C ALA A 37 -12.98 0.67 -3.64
N LYS A 38 -13.66 -0.41 -4.06
CA LYS A 38 -14.51 -1.23 -3.18
C LYS A 38 -13.70 -2.25 -2.39
N VAL A 39 -12.53 -2.65 -2.90
CA VAL A 39 -11.58 -3.51 -2.20
C VAL A 39 -10.31 -2.72 -1.89
N VAL A 40 -9.85 -2.77 -0.64
CA VAL A 40 -8.56 -2.20 -0.23
C VAL A 40 -7.63 -3.33 0.21
N ILE A 41 -6.48 -3.44 -0.46
CA ILE A 41 -5.47 -4.47 -0.20
C ILE A 41 -4.36 -3.83 0.62
N LEU A 42 -4.14 -4.34 1.84
CA LEU A 42 -3.13 -3.83 2.76
C LEU A 42 -1.81 -4.59 2.58
N LEU A 43 -0.76 -3.86 2.23
CA LEU A 43 0.61 -4.34 2.09
C LEU A 43 1.53 -3.64 3.10
N LEU A 44 2.81 -4.03 3.12
CA LEU A 44 3.80 -3.47 4.06
C LEU A 44 4.36 -2.14 3.55
N ASN A 45 4.98 -2.17 2.38
CA ASN A 45 5.56 -1.02 1.69
C ASN A 45 5.75 -1.34 0.21
N GLY A 46 6.16 -0.35 -0.57
CA GLY A 46 6.57 -0.60 -1.96
C GLY A 46 7.96 -1.25 -2.03
N GLY A 47 8.13 -2.14 -3.00
CA GLY A 47 9.43 -2.76 -3.25
C GLY A 47 10.44 -1.77 -3.82
N PHE A 48 11.71 -2.03 -3.53
CA PHE A 48 12.85 -1.48 -4.26
C PHE A 48 13.63 -2.61 -4.93
N ASP A 49 13.82 -2.46 -6.23
CA ASP A 49 14.69 -3.28 -7.05
C ASP A 49 15.71 -2.35 -7.74
N PRO A 50 17.02 -2.55 -7.56
CA PRO A 50 18.04 -1.65 -8.11
C PRO A 50 18.15 -1.68 -9.63
N GLU A 51 17.61 -2.70 -10.31
CA GLU A 51 17.63 -2.81 -11.77
C GLU A 51 16.31 -2.31 -12.36
N VAL A 52 15.18 -2.62 -11.71
CA VAL A 52 13.84 -2.28 -12.22
C VAL A 52 13.38 -0.88 -11.82
N THR A 53 13.60 -0.47 -10.56
CA THR A 53 13.06 0.81 -10.05
C THR A 53 13.61 2.02 -10.77
N PRO A 54 14.91 2.12 -11.12
CA PRO A 54 15.41 3.26 -11.89
C PRO A 54 14.72 3.41 -13.25
N ALA A 55 14.37 2.29 -13.91
CA ALA A 55 13.66 2.32 -15.18
C ALA A 55 12.19 2.78 -15.06
N GLU A 56 11.59 2.73 -13.86
CA GLU A 56 10.27 3.33 -13.57
C GLU A 56 10.34 4.86 -13.49
N PHE A 57 11.52 5.40 -13.19
CA PHE A 57 11.77 6.83 -12.98
C PHE A 57 13.01 7.29 -13.78
N PRO A 58 12.97 7.20 -15.13
CA PRO A 58 14.12 7.56 -15.97
C PRO A 58 14.45 9.05 -15.93
N ASP A 59 13.51 9.89 -15.48
CA ASP A 59 13.65 11.34 -15.39
C ASP A 59 12.77 11.94 -14.28
N THR A 60 13.02 13.22 -13.98
CA THR A 60 12.24 13.99 -13.00
C THR A 60 10.76 14.10 -13.40
N ALA A 61 10.44 14.09 -14.70
CA ALA A 61 9.06 14.19 -15.17
C ALA A 61 8.25 12.95 -14.74
N SER A 62 8.85 11.77 -14.78
CA SER A 62 8.27 10.51 -14.33
C SER A 62 8.00 10.52 -12.83
N GLU A 63 8.93 11.07 -12.03
CA GLU A 63 8.72 11.25 -10.59
C GLU A 63 7.59 12.24 -10.28
N VAL A 64 7.54 13.38 -10.98
CA VAL A 64 6.48 14.39 -10.82
C VAL A 64 5.13 13.79 -11.19
N ALA A 65 5.05 13.06 -12.30
CA ALA A 65 3.83 12.37 -12.72
C ALA A 65 3.37 11.33 -11.69
N TYR A 66 4.30 10.63 -11.05
CA TYR A 66 3.99 9.70 -9.96
C TYR A 66 3.43 10.42 -8.72
N ARG A 67 4.07 11.52 -8.30
CA ARG A 67 3.58 12.34 -7.17
C ARG A 67 2.19 12.95 -7.46
N ASP A 68 1.93 13.41 -8.69
CA ASP A 68 0.60 13.87 -9.09
C ASP A 68 -0.46 12.77 -8.93
N ARG A 69 -0.13 11.51 -9.25
CA ARG A 69 -1.05 10.36 -9.02
C ARG A 69 -1.35 10.12 -7.55
N LEU A 70 -0.36 10.31 -6.67
CA LEU A 70 -0.57 10.20 -5.23
C LEU A 70 -1.45 11.35 -4.71
N ALA A 71 -1.33 12.54 -5.27
CA ALA A 71 -2.18 13.68 -4.90
C ALA A 71 -3.60 13.56 -5.50
N ARG A 72 -3.75 12.87 -6.63
CA ARG A 72 -4.99 12.70 -7.39
C ARG A 72 -5.19 11.23 -7.73
N PRO A 73 -5.72 10.42 -6.78
CA PRO A 73 -5.97 9.01 -6.98
C PRO A 73 -6.77 8.77 -8.27
N ARG A 74 -6.28 7.86 -9.11
CA ARG A 74 -6.90 7.47 -10.38
C ARG A 74 -6.60 6.01 -10.67
N LEU A 75 -7.27 5.47 -11.69
CA LEU A 75 -6.98 4.14 -12.22
C LEU A 75 -5.51 4.00 -12.58
N ILE A 76 -4.98 2.79 -12.43
CA ILE A 76 -3.59 2.52 -12.83
C ILE A 76 -3.47 2.49 -14.34
N GLU A 77 -2.34 2.98 -14.84
CA GLU A 77 -1.93 2.84 -16.25
C GLU A 77 -0.63 2.04 -16.28
N ASP A 78 -0.57 0.99 -17.10
CA ASP A 78 0.57 0.07 -17.15
C ASP A 78 1.91 0.80 -17.36
N ARG A 79 1.96 1.73 -18.31
CA ARG A 79 3.16 2.53 -18.62
C ARG A 79 3.70 3.39 -17.46
N HIS A 80 2.93 3.51 -16.39
CA HIS A 80 3.22 4.39 -15.26
C HIS A 80 3.12 3.67 -13.90
N THR A 81 2.95 2.36 -13.94
CA THR A 81 2.79 1.53 -12.75
C THR A 81 3.96 0.58 -12.68
N ALA A 82 4.63 0.56 -11.52
CA ALA A 82 5.74 -0.34 -11.26
C ALA A 82 5.39 -1.79 -11.66
N PRO A 83 6.27 -2.52 -12.37
CA PRO A 83 6.05 -3.95 -12.67
C PRO A 83 5.74 -4.78 -11.43
N TYR A 84 6.25 -4.36 -10.27
CA TYR A 84 5.91 -4.93 -8.97
C TYR A 84 4.39 -5.05 -8.73
N TYR A 85 3.58 -4.08 -9.16
CA TYR A 85 2.12 -4.11 -9.02
C TYR A 85 1.41 -4.73 -10.22
N LEU A 86 2.01 -4.67 -11.42
CA LEU A 86 1.40 -5.20 -12.64
C LEU A 86 1.42 -6.74 -12.71
N GLY A 87 2.41 -7.38 -12.08
CA GLY A 87 2.52 -8.84 -12.04
C GLY A 87 1.68 -9.53 -10.97
N ARG A 88 0.60 -8.91 -10.46
CA ARG A 88 -0.21 -9.42 -9.35
C ARG A 88 -1.51 -10.06 -9.82
N ASN A 89 -1.99 -11.07 -9.09
CA ASN A 89 -3.28 -11.71 -9.42
C ASN A 89 -4.51 -10.79 -9.27
N TYR A 90 -4.36 -9.63 -8.62
CA TYR A 90 -5.39 -8.60 -8.48
C TYR A 90 -5.15 -7.37 -9.38
N THR A 91 -4.15 -7.38 -10.28
CA THR A 91 -3.85 -6.23 -11.16
C THR A 91 -5.07 -5.77 -11.95
N GLN A 92 -5.88 -6.71 -12.44
CA GLN A 92 -7.08 -6.38 -13.21
C GLN A 92 -8.06 -5.53 -12.40
N TRP A 93 -8.21 -5.77 -11.09
CA TRP A 93 -9.07 -4.95 -10.23
C TRP A 93 -8.51 -3.54 -10.02
N LEU A 94 -7.18 -3.38 -10.02
CA LEU A 94 -6.56 -2.05 -9.94
C LEU A 94 -6.83 -1.26 -11.23
N ARG A 95 -6.74 -1.92 -12.40
CA ARG A 95 -7.04 -1.29 -13.71
C ARG A 95 -8.51 -0.88 -13.81
N GLU A 96 -9.41 -1.71 -13.30
CA GLU A 96 -10.85 -1.46 -13.30
C GLU A 96 -11.31 -0.50 -12.18
N GLY A 97 -10.42 -0.07 -11.28
CA GLY A 97 -10.77 0.79 -10.13
C GLY A 97 -11.58 0.08 -9.05
N ARG A 98 -11.69 -1.24 -9.13
CA ARG A 98 -12.42 -2.07 -8.16
C ARG A 98 -11.60 -2.31 -6.89
N ALA A 99 -10.28 -2.29 -7.03
CA ALA A 99 -9.35 -2.39 -5.91
C ALA A 99 -8.33 -1.24 -5.89
N ALA A 100 -7.81 -0.98 -4.70
CA ALA A 100 -6.62 -0.16 -4.48
C ALA A 100 -5.69 -0.86 -3.48
N VAL A 101 -4.39 -0.61 -3.59
CA VAL A 101 -3.39 -1.07 -2.63
C VAL A 101 -3.03 0.09 -1.71
N LEU A 102 -2.96 -0.18 -0.41
CA LEU A 102 -2.40 0.74 0.58
C LEU A 102 -1.22 0.08 1.27
N ASN A 103 -0.11 0.81 1.38
CA ASN A 103 1.09 0.35 2.07
C ASN A 103 1.14 0.88 3.50
N ALA A 104 1.52 0.06 4.48
CA ALA A 104 1.68 0.49 5.87
C ALA A 104 2.72 1.61 6.03
N VAL A 105 3.80 1.55 5.25
CA VAL A 105 4.85 2.56 5.19
C VAL A 105 5.03 3.02 3.75
N ALA A 106 5.08 4.34 3.56
CA ALA A 106 5.17 4.95 2.24
C ALA A 106 6.60 4.99 1.67
N TYR A 107 7.54 4.16 2.12
CA TYR A 107 8.93 4.20 1.65
C TYR A 107 9.39 2.88 1.05
N ARG A 108 10.23 2.94 0.02
CA ARG A 108 10.67 1.75 -0.69
C ARG A 108 11.76 1.02 0.10
N SER A 109 11.69 -0.30 0.17
CA SER A 109 12.79 -1.12 0.71
C SER A 109 12.99 -2.40 -0.10
N ARG A 110 14.20 -2.96 -0.07
CA ARG A 110 14.49 -4.26 -0.69
C ARG A 110 13.85 -5.40 0.11
N ASP A 111 13.94 -5.30 1.43
CA ASP A 111 13.39 -6.28 2.35
C ASP A 111 12.50 -5.61 3.41
N THR A 112 11.34 -6.20 3.63
CA THR A 112 10.37 -5.81 4.66
C THR A 112 10.55 -6.56 5.97
N GLY A 113 11.33 -7.64 5.94
CA GLY A 113 11.74 -8.39 7.12
C GLY A 113 12.93 -7.76 7.85
N ASP A 114 13.53 -6.71 7.29
CA ASP A 114 14.62 -5.97 7.92
C ASP A 114 14.13 -5.36 9.25
N ALA A 115 14.83 -5.69 10.33
CA ALA A 115 14.53 -5.19 11.67
C ALA A 115 14.53 -3.66 11.73
N CYS A 116 15.36 -3.00 10.92
CA CYS A 116 15.38 -1.56 10.83
C CYS A 116 14.09 -0.99 10.21
N VAL A 117 13.60 -1.57 9.11
CA VAL A 117 12.31 -1.19 8.49
C VAL A 117 11.18 -1.35 9.50
N ALA A 118 11.14 -2.47 10.21
CA ALA A 118 10.13 -2.73 11.23
C ALA A 118 10.20 -1.75 12.41
N ARG A 119 11.41 -1.33 12.83
CA ARG A 119 11.60 -0.32 13.87
C ARG A 119 11.12 1.05 13.42
N LEU A 120 11.55 1.50 12.23
CA LEU A 120 11.15 2.79 11.68
C LEU A 120 9.65 2.87 11.44
N ALA A 121 9.03 1.80 10.92
CA ALA A 121 7.58 1.74 10.70
C ALA A 121 6.77 2.09 11.96
N LYS A 122 7.28 1.78 13.16
CA LYS A 122 6.59 2.07 14.44
C LYS A 122 6.62 3.55 14.80
N VAL A 123 7.66 4.28 14.41
CA VAL A 123 7.91 5.65 14.88
C VAL A 123 7.68 6.73 13.83
N LEU A 124 7.58 6.37 12.55
CA LEU A 124 7.34 7.34 11.47
C LEU A 124 5.93 7.96 11.56
N PRO A 125 5.81 9.30 11.63
CA PRO A 125 4.53 10.00 11.56
C PRO A 125 3.68 9.64 10.35
N SER A 126 4.27 9.48 9.16
CA SER A 126 3.50 9.08 7.96
C SER A 126 2.90 7.68 8.07
N ALA A 127 3.60 6.74 8.72
CA ALA A 127 3.08 5.40 8.98
C ALA A 127 1.95 5.45 10.01
N GLU A 128 2.07 6.30 11.05
CA GLU A 128 0.96 6.53 11.99
C GLU A 128 -0.26 7.13 11.30
N PHE A 129 -0.07 8.06 10.36
CA PHE A 129 -1.17 8.61 9.57
C PHE A 129 -1.95 7.50 8.83
N HIS A 130 -1.27 6.56 8.17
CA HIS A 130 -1.95 5.42 7.53
C HIS A 130 -2.70 4.53 8.53
N ARG A 131 -2.10 4.26 9.70
CA ARG A 131 -2.76 3.48 10.77
C ARG A 131 -4.00 4.17 11.30
N THR A 132 -3.95 5.48 11.50
CA THR A 132 -5.10 6.28 11.93
C THR A 132 -6.17 6.31 10.86
N TRP A 133 -5.81 6.53 9.60
CA TRP A 133 -6.75 6.46 8.48
C TRP A 133 -7.46 5.11 8.38
N LEU A 134 -6.76 3.99 8.61
CA LEU A 134 -7.40 2.67 8.68
C LEU A 134 -8.49 2.60 9.76
N ARG A 135 -8.18 3.08 10.97
CA ARG A 135 -9.07 2.97 12.13
C ARG A 135 -10.24 3.95 12.08
N GLU A 136 -10.01 5.16 11.60
CA GLU A 136 -10.97 6.25 11.69
C GLU A 136 -11.77 6.45 10.39
N THR A 137 -11.20 6.09 9.24
CA THR A 137 -11.85 6.27 7.93
C THR A 137 -12.24 4.94 7.31
N LEU A 138 -11.28 4.02 7.11
CA LEU A 138 -11.57 2.79 6.39
C LEU A 138 -12.46 1.83 7.19
N TRP A 139 -12.18 1.66 8.49
CA TRP A 139 -12.92 0.75 9.35
C TRP A 139 -14.44 1.02 9.38
N PRO A 140 -14.93 2.26 9.57
CA PRO A 140 -16.36 2.56 9.47
C PRO A 140 -17.01 2.20 8.13
N GLU A 141 -16.27 2.25 7.02
CA GLU A 141 -16.78 1.83 5.71
C GLU A 141 -16.82 0.31 5.54
N VAL A 142 -15.82 -0.37 6.08
CA VAL A 142 -15.72 -1.83 6.06
C VAL A 142 -16.77 -2.45 6.95
N SER A 143 -16.94 -1.96 8.18
CA SER A 143 -17.96 -2.46 9.12
C SER A 143 -19.39 -2.27 8.60
N ALA A 144 -19.63 -1.24 7.80
CA ALA A 144 -20.90 -0.98 7.13
C ALA A 144 -21.07 -1.75 5.80
N GLY A 145 -20.10 -2.59 5.40
CA GLY A 145 -20.16 -3.36 4.16
C GLY A 145 -20.05 -2.52 2.88
N ARG A 146 -19.60 -1.27 2.97
CA ARG A 146 -19.37 -0.39 1.79
C ARG A 146 -18.04 -0.67 1.11
N ARG A 147 -17.06 -1.18 1.86
CA ARG A 147 -15.75 -1.60 1.38
C ARG A 147 -15.37 -2.95 1.95
N PHE A 148 -14.42 -3.61 1.30
CA PHE A 148 -13.85 -4.88 1.74
C PHE A 148 -12.34 -4.76 1.87
N VAL A 149 -11.76 -5.34 2.92
CA VAL A 149 -10.33 -5.26 3.19
C VAL A 149 -9.66 -6.62 3.08
N VAL A 150 -8.52 -6.66 2.39
CA VAL A 150 -7.63 -7.81 2.39
C VAL A 150 -6.33 -7.45 3.08
N VAL A 151 -6.12 -7.95 4.29
CA VAL A 151 -4.89 -7.80 5.07
C VAL A 151 -3.85 -8.81 4.58
N ASN A 152 -3.32 -8.61 3.37
CA ASN A 152 -2.37 -9.56 2.77
C ASN A 152 -1.03 -9.61 3.53
N ARG A 153 -0.63 -8.50 4.16
CA ARG A 153 0.55 -8.47 5.06
C ARG A 153 0.31 -7.55 6.25
N TRP A 154 0.39 -8.11 7.47
CA TRP A 154 0.05 -7.41 8.71
C TRP A 154 1.24 -6.79 9.46
N GLY A 155 2.48 -7.28 9.25
CA GLY A 155 3.62 -7.04 10.15
C GLY A 155 4.03 -5.58 10.42
N LEU A 156 3.77 -4.65 9.49
CA LEU A 156 4.10 -3.22 9.67
C LEU A 156 2.90 -2.35 10.09
N TRP A 157 1.69 -2.93 10.15
CA TRP A 157 0.49 -2.21 10.58
C TRP A 157 0.42 -2.01 12.09
N ASN A 158 1.33 -2.62 12.85
CA ASN A 158 1.49 -2.42 14.30
C ASN A 158 0.17 -2.58 15.07
N GLY A 159 -0.64 -3.56 14.68
CA GLY A 159 -1.94 -3.86 15.30
C GLY A 159 -3.09 -2.96 14.85
N ALA A 160 -2.87 -1.95 13.98
CA ALA A 160 -3.97 -1.15 13.44
C ALA A 160 -4.93 -1.97 12.57
N ASP A 161 -4.44 -3.05 11.96
CA ASP A 161 -5.24 -4.03 11.23
C ASP A 161 -6.17 -4.86 12.13
N ALA A 162 -5.96 -4.84 13.46
CA ALA A 162 -6.75 -5.62 14.41
C ALA A 162 -8.22 -5.22 14.45
N VAL A 163 -8.56 -3.97 14.06
CA VAL A 163 -9.95 -3.51 13.96
C VAL A 163 -10.77 -4.33 12.96
N PHE A 164 -10.11 -4.93 11.96
CA PHE A 164 -10.78 -5.77 10.96
C PHE A 164 -10.99 -7.21 11.43
N ARG A 165 -10.39 -7.62 12.57
CA ARG A 165 -10.56 -8.99 13.07
C ARG A 165 -12.04 -9.26 13.35
N ASN A 166 -12.51 -10.42 12.90
CA ASN A 166 -13.91 -10.84 13.01
C ASN A 166 -14.92 -9.97 12.23
N CYS A 167 -14.46 -9.14 11.30
CA CYS A 167 -15.35 -8.45 10.37
C CYS A 167 -15.64 -9.33 9.16
N ASP A 168 -16.93 -9.47 8.80
CA ASP A 168 -17.37 -10.22 7.62
C ASP A 168 -16.85 -9.65 6.29
N PHE A 169 -16.47 -8.37 6.30
CA PHE A 169 -15.96 -7.64 5.14
C PHE A 169 -14.44 -7.49 5.16
N ALA A 170 -13.73 -8.37 5.87
CA ALA A 170 -12.28 -8.42 5.85
C ALA A 170 -11.70 -9.85 5.85
N THR A 171 -10.47 -9.99 5.37
CA THR A 171 -9.73 -11.27 5.38
C THR A 171 -8.21 -11.06 5.42
N GLY A 172 -7.42 -12.14 5.52
CA GLY A 172 -5.97 -12.13 5.24
C GLY A 172 -5.01 -12.32 6.42
N TRP A 173 -5.49 -12.41 7.66
CA TRP A 173 -4.64 -12.52 8.87
C TRP A 173 -3.78 -13.81 8.99
N HIS A 174 -3.96 -14.78 8.09
CA HIS A 174 -3.30 -16.09 8.14
C HIS A 174 -2.54 -16.45 6.86
N ALA A 175 -2.48 -15.55 5.87
CA ALA A 175 -1.83 -15.88 4.61
C ALA A 175 -0.31 -16.01 4.78
N ALA A 176 0.29 -16.96 4.06
CA ALA A 176 1.73 -17.03 3.89
C ALA A 176 2.25 -15.70 3.30
N ARG A 177 3.51 -15.34 3.54
CA ARG A 177 4.14 -14.13 2.99
C ARG A 177 4.21 -14.21 1.46
N SER A 178 3.12 -13.84 0.80
CA SER A 178 2.98 -13.81 -0.65
C SER A 178 2.91 -12.36 -1.14
N ARG A 179 3.20 -12.15 -2.41
CA ARG A 179 2.93 -10.86 -3.08
C ARG A 179 1.53 -10.86 -3.70
N ASP A 180 1.04 -12.04 -4.08
CA ASP A 180 -0.32 -12.30 -4.56
C ASP A 180 -1.26 -12.64 -3.43
N LEU A 181 -2.56 -12.37 -3.64
CA LEU A 181 -3.59 -12.86 -2.74
C LEU A 181 -3.69 -14.38 -2.84
N SER A 182 -3.85 -15.06 -1.71
CA SER A 182 -4.24 -16.47 -1.70
C SER A 182 -5.60 -16.65 -2.38
N ARG A 183 -5.87 -17.87 -2.85
CA ARG A 183 -7.16 -18.26 -3.44
C ARG A 183 -8.34 -17.85 -2.54
N ARG A 184 -8.23 -18.09 -1.23
CA ARG A 184 -9.27 -17.75 -0.25
C ARG A 184 -9.55 -16.26 -0.19
N GLU A 185 -8.50 -15.44 -0.15
CA GLU A 185 -8.62 -13.98 -0.08
C GLU A 185 -9.21 -13.41 -1.37
N TYR A 186 -8.70 -13.88 -2.51
CA TYR A 186 -9.18 -13.50 -3.83
C TYR A 186 -10.67 -13.85 -4.02
N ASP A 187 -11.07 -15.07 -3.67
CA ASP A 187 -12.46 -15.51 -3.80
C ASP A 187 -13.41 -14.74 -2.86
N ALA A 188 -12.96 -14.39 -1.64
CA ALA A 188 -13.74 -13.59 -0.72
C ALA A 188 -13.98 -12.16 -1.24
N ALA A 189 -12.92 -11.48 -1.70
CA ALA A 189 -13.02 -10.16 -2.30
C ALA A 189 -13.86 -10.18 -3.60
N SER A 190 -13.71 -11.22 -4.43
CA SER A 190 -14.49 -11.41 -5.65
C SER A 190 -15.99 -11.51 -5.36
N ARG A 191 -16.38 -12.31 -4.35
CA ARG A 191 -17.78 -12.44 -3.94
C ARG A 191 -18.35 -11.13 -3.43
N PHE A 192 -17.57 -10.37 -2.66
CA PHE A 192 -17.98 -9.03 -2.23
C PHE A 192 -18.24 -8.12 -3.43
N LEU A 193 -17.28 -8.04 -4.37
CA LEU A 193 -17.41 -7.21 -5.55
C LEU A 193 -18.62 -7.60 -6.41
N ALA A 194 -18.91 -8.89 -6.57
CA ALA A 194 -20.07 -9.36 -7.34
C ALA A 194 -21.42 -8.95 -6.74
N ARG A 195 -21.50 -8.81 -5.40
CA ARG A 195 -22.72 -8.35 -4.71
C ARG A 195 -22.96 -6.85 -4.83
N GLN A 196 -21.94 -6.07 -5.18
CA GLN A 196 -22.04 -4.62 -5.32
C GLN A 196 -22.51 -4.19 -6.72
N THR A 197 -22.51 -5.11 -7.68
CA THR A 197 -22.86 -4.86 -9.10
C THR A 197 -24.26 -5.36 -9.48
N GLY A 198 -24.97 -6.03 -8.56
CA GLY A 198 -26.35 -6.47 -8.73
C GLY A 198 -27.27 -5.67 -7.82
#